data_AF-A0A6G0U4B7-F1
#
_entry.id   AF-A0A6G0U4B7-F1
#
_cell.length_a   1.000
_cell.length_b   1.000
_cell.length_c   1.000
_cell.angle_alpha   90.00
_cell.angle_beta   90.00
_cell.angle_gamma   90.00
#
_symmetry.space_group_name_H-M   'P 1'
#
loop_
_entity.id
_entity.type
_entity.pdbx_description
1 polymer ?
#
loop_
_entity_poly.entity_id
_entity_poly.type
_entity_poly.pdbx_seq_one_letter_code
_entity_poly.pdbx_strand_id
1 'polypeptide(L)'
;MSISTRDFRTMVTNIRTVEIALGTGKKDKLSPSELPCFKKLFKSIVAANNLERGSILKAEDMKIKVSDTQSMCGFYFPVVIGRQLLSEVDEDDPIFVSDFDGLQHYTHYMPFDDPIPEYIGYIPEIDLGRPINFKSPCYIIAEIGQNHQGDIMMAKKLIKLAKKCGADCVKFQKSCINEKFTSLARNRLYNSKNSFGTTYGEHKHFLEFTEEQYKELRRYAVKKVGIHFTASAMDPYSFDFIVSLKVPFVKIGSGESGNVMLLEKAAKACVPLVISTGMQTLADIRITFETVSRYHNHFALLHCVSAYPTPPEEANLNMIKTLRKTFPNTIIGYSGHEVGSSLTAASVALGAKIIERHITLDRNMKGSDHICSLDPSQFSKLVRDIRYIERNLAIL
;
A
#
# COMPACT_ATOMS: atom_id res chain seq x y z
N MET A 1 -12.71 -29.49 24.86
CA MET A 1 -12.50 -30.32 23.65
C MET A 1 -11.01 -30.47 23.43
N SER A 2 -10.53 -31.69 23.19
CA SER A 2 -9.13 -31.98 22.85
C SER A 2 -8.87 -31.73 21.37
N ILE A 3 -7.67 -31.27 21.00
CA ILE A 3 -7.26 -31.06 19.60
C ILE A 3 -6.28 -32.15 19.14
N SER A 4 -6.20 -32.40 17.83
CA SER A 4 -5.28 -33.41 17.29
C SER A 4 -3.82 -33.01 17.52
N THR A 5 -2.89 -33.97 17.55
CA THR A 5 -1.45 -33.69 17.67
C THR A 5 -0.94 -32.77 16.58
N ARG A 6 -1.47 -32.90 15.35
CA ARG A 6 -1.14 -32.03 14.22
C ARG A 6 -1.60 -30.60 14.48
N ASP A 7 -2.85 -30.42 14.90
CA ASP A 7 -3.41 -29.10 15.17
C ASP A 7 -2.73 -28.44 16.37
N PHE A 8 -2.37 -29.22 17.40
CA PHE A 8 -1.59 -28.75 18.54
C PHE A 8 -0.21 -28.25 18.11
N ARG A 9 0.50 -29.00 17.26
CA ARG A 9 1.79 -28.54 16.70
C ARG A 9 1.61 -27.26 15.91
N THR A 10 0.60 -27.17 15.02
CA THR A 10 0.32 -25.94 14.26
C THR A 10 0.01 -24.76 15.17
N MET A 11 -0.77 -24.97 16.23
CA MET A 11 -1.06 -23.95 17.23
C MET A 11 0.23 -23.44 17.89
N VAL A 12 1.09 -24.34 18.39
CA VAL A 12 2.37 -23.97 19.02
C VAL A 12 3.27 -23.22 18.04
N THR A 13 3.40 -23.68 16.79
CA THR A 13 4.17 -22.98 15.75
C THR A 13 3.63 -21.57 15.52
N ASN A 14 2.31 -21.41 15.40
CA ASN A 14 1.70 -20.11 15.18
C ASN A 14 1.95 -19.16 16.35
N ILE A 15 1.90 -19.64 17.60
CA ILE A 15 2.22 -18.85 18.79
C ILE A 15 3.67 -18.33 18.70
N ARG A 16 4.64 -19.22 18.49
CA ARG A 16 6.06 -18.82 18.38
C ARG A 16 6.31 -17.86 17.20
N THR A 17 5.62 -18.07 16.10
CA THR A 17 5.72 -17.19 14.92
C THR A 17 5.20 -15.79 15.22
N VAL A 18 4.09 -15.67 15.95
CA VAL A 18 3.55 -14.37 16.38
C VAL A 18 4.50 -13.67 17.37
N GLU A 19 5.08 -14.40 18.32
CA GLU A 19 6.04 -13.85 19.29
C GLU A 19 7.26 -13.23 18.58
N ILE A 20 7.82 -13.94 17.60
CA ILE A 20 8.91 -13.43 16.75
C ILE A 20 8.46 -12.19 15.95
N ALA A 21 7.22 -12.22 15.45
CA ALA A 21 6.66 -11.16 14.61
C ALA A 21 6.29 -9.86 15.34
N LEU A 22 6.29 -9.85 16.67
CA LEU A 22 5.99 -8.63 17.44
C LEU A 22 6.98 -7.51 17.11
N GLY A 23 8.27 -7.82 16.97
CA GLY A 23 9.31 -6.84 16.71
C GLY A 23 9.39 -5.70 17.75
N THR A 24 10.13 -4.64 17.41
CA THR A 24 10.46 -3.55 18.34
C THR A 24 9.46 -2.40 18.33
N GLY A 25 8.59 -2.33 17.32
CA GLY A 25 7.74 -1.17 17.05
C GLY A 25 8.49 0.06 16.56
N LYS A 26 9.79 -0.07 16.21
CA LYS A 26 10.59 0.98 15.57
C LYS A 26 10.65 0.77 14.07
N LYS A 27 10.72 1.85 13.30
CA LYS A 27 10.80 1.83 11.84
C LYS A 27 11.71 2.95 11.34
N ASP A 28 12.98 2.86 11.73
CA ASP A 28 13.98 3.92 11.48
C ASP A 28 14.76 3.70 10.18
N LYS A 29 14.60 2.52 9.56
CA LYS A 29 15.26 2.14 8.32
C LYS A 29 14.41 1.13 7.55
N LEU A 30 14.71 1.00 6.26
CA LEU A 30 14.14 -0.04 5.40
C LEU A 30 14.46 -1.44 5.94
N SER A 31 13.46 -2.32 5.97
CA SER A 31 13.68 -3.72 6.35
C SER A 31 14.43 -4.47 5.23
N PRO A 32 15.37 -5.38 5.55
CA PRO A 32 16.13 -6.10 4.53
C PRO A 32 15.27 -6.80 3.47
N SER A 33 14.16 -7.45 3.88
CA SER A 33 13.24 -8.13 2.96
C SER A 33 12.46 -7.18 2.04
N GLU A 34 12.39 -5.88 2.36
CA GLU A 34 11.73 -4.88 1.52
C GLU A 34 12.63 -4.37 0.39
N LEU A 35 13.95 -4.57 0.47
CA LEU A 35 14.92 -4.01 -0.48
C LEU A 35 14.62 -4.38 -1.95
N PRO A 36 14.23 -5.61 -2.31
CA PRO A 36 13.85 -5.94 -3.69
C PRO A 36 12.62 -5.17 -4.18
N CYS A 37 11.63 -4.97 -3.30
CA CYS A 37 10.42 -4.22 -3.63
C CYS A 37 10.72 -2.73 -3.75
N PHE A 38 11.52 -2.19 -2.82
CA PHE A 38 11.99 -0.81 -2.83
C PHE A 38 12.72 -0.49 -4.13
N LYS A 39 13.72 -1.29 -4.53
CA LYS A 39 14.44 -1.09 -5.80
C LYS A 39 13.55 -1.14 -7.04
N LYS A 40 12.47 -1.93 -6.97
CA LYS A 40 11.52 -2.08 -8.08
C LYS A 40 10.53 -0.91 -8.17
N LEU A 41 10.17 -0.30 -7.05
CA LEU A 41 9.05 0.66 -6.96
C LEU A 41 9.45 2.05 -6.43
N PHE A 42 10.74 2.28 -6.20
CA PHE A 42 11.24 3.55 -5.65
C PHE A 42 10.76 4.75 -6.46
N LYS A 43 10.25 5.76 -5.75
CA LYS A 43 9.70 6.98 -6.34
C LYS A 43 10.75 8.07 -6.37
N SER A 44 11.09 8.46 -7.59
CA SER A 44 12.07 9.47 -7.93
C SER A 44 11.40 10.72 -8.44
N ILE A 45 11.97 11.87 -8.15
CA ILE A 45 11.69 13.09 -8.89
C ILE A 45 12.33 12.94 -10.27
N VAL A 46 11.56 13.19 -11.33
CA VAL A 46 12.00 13.12 -12.73
C VAL A 46 11.60 14.39 -13.45
N ALA A 47 12.33 14.77 -14.49
CA ALA A 47 11.97 15.92 -15.30
C ALA A 47 10.68 15.68 -16.09
N ALA A 48 9.78 16.67 -16.12
CA ALA A 48 8.53 16.61 -16.88
C ALA A 48 8.70 16.97 -18.36
N ASN A 49 9.80 17.65 -18.69
CA ASN A 49 10.26 18.11 -20.00
C ASN A 49 11.79 18.23 -19.95
N ASN A 50 12.44 18.50 -21.08
CA ASN A 50 13.88 18.79 -21.08
C ASN A 50 14.16 20.07 -20.27
N LEU A 51 15.16 20.02 -19.40
CA LEU A 51 15.56 21.10 -18.51
C LEU A 51 17.01 21.47 -18.77
N GLU A 52 17.25 22.74 -19.07
CA GLU A 52 18.59 23.26 -19.31
C GLU A 52 19.31 23.56 -17.99
N ARG A 53 20.65 23.45 -18.02
CA ARG A 53 21.48 23.92 -16.92
C ARG A 53 21.17 25.38 -16.57
N GLY A 54 21.02 25.66 -15.29
CA GLY A 54 20.69 26.99 -14.79
C GLY A 54 19.18 27.26 -14.69
N SER A 55 18.32 26.33 -15.12
CA SER A 55 16.87 26.43 -14.93
C SER A 55 16.50 26.46 -13.45
N ILE A 56 15.53 27.31 -13.10
CA ILE A 56 14.91 27.33 -11.76
C ILE A 56 13.68 26.42 -11.78
N LEU A 57 13.71 25.34 -11.00
CA LEU A 57 12.65 24.33 -11.04
C LEU A 57 11.33 24.84 -10.48
N LYS A 58 10.27 24.67 -11.26
CA LYS A 58 8.89 24.81 -10.82
C LYS A 58 8.26 23.43 -10.62
N ALA A 59 7.14 23.39 -9.92
CA ALA A 59 6.41 22.13 -9.70
C ALA A 59 5.95 21.46 -11.01
N GLU A 60 5.66 22.24 -12.06
CA GLU A 60 5.23 21.75 -13.38
C GLU A 60 6.37 21.11 -14.19
N ASP A 61 7.62 21.48 -13.90
CA ASP A 61 8.82 20.97 -14.56
C ASP A 61 9.20 19.56 -14.08
N MET A 62 8.46 19.00 -13.11
CA MET A 62 8.81 17.76 -12.44
C MET A 62 7.62 16.82 -12.30
N LYS A 63 7.89 15.52 -12.31
CA LYS A 63 6.95 14.44 -11.97
C LYS A 63 7.58 13.52 -10.93
N ILE A 64 6.76 12.68 -10.29
CA ILE A 64 7.25 11.60 -9.43
C ILE A 64 6.89 10.25 -10.03
N LYS A 65 7.90 9.52 -10.49
CA LYS A 65 7.76 8.23 -11.18
C LYS A 65 8.64 7.16 -10.55
N VAL A 66 8.38 5.89 -10.88
CA VAL A 66 9.31 4.82 -10.55
C VAL A 66 10.56 4.95 -11.43
N SER A 67 11.73 5.12 -10.81
CA SER A 67 13.01 5.28 -11.51
C SER A 67 14.19 4.69 -10.72
N ASP A 68 15.39 5.28 -10.84
CA ASP A 68 16.63 4.85 -10.18
C ASP A 68 16.61 5.14 -8.67
N THR A 69 17.03 4.18 -7.86
CA THR A 69 17.13 4.34 -6.39
C THR A 69 18.21 5.31 -5.90
N GLN A 70 19.15 5.72 -6.77
CA GLN A 70 20.19 6.69 -6.43
C GLN A 70 19.74 8.13 -6.64
N SER A 71 18.63 8.32 -7.35
CA SER A 71 18.05 9.64 -7.60
C SER A 71 17.35 10.22 -6.37
N MET A 72 16.91 11.46 -6.48
CA MET A 72 16.23 12.14 -5.40
C MET A 72 14.84 11.56 -5.16
N CYS A 73 14.59 11.15 -3.90
CA CYS A 73 13.31 10.61 -3.48
C CYS A 73 12.18 11.62 -3.63
N GLY A 74 10.99 11.14 -3.99
CA GLY A 74 9.78 11.95 -4.15
C GLY A 74 9.40 12.79 -2.91
N PHE A 75 9.80 12.39 -1.70
CA PHE A 75 9.58 13.21 -0.48
C PHE A 75 10.29 14.57 -0.53
N TYR A 76 11.38 14.68 -1.30
CA TYR A 76 12.15 15.92 -1.43
C TYR A 76 11.59 16.88 -2.49
N PHE A 77 10.46 16.55 -3.11
CA PHE A 77 9.83 17.41 -4.11
C PHE A 77 9.61 18.86 -3.62
N PRO A 78 9.13 19.13 -2.40
CA PRO A 78 8.99 20.51 -1.92
C PRO A 78 10.32 21.25 -1.73
N VAL A 79 11.41 20.52 -1.49
CA VAL A 79 12.75 21.09 -1.22
C VAL A 79 13.44 21.57 -2.50
N VAL A 80 13.12 20.95 -3.64
CA VAL A 80 13.77 21.24 -4.92
C VAL A 80 13.08 22.35 -5.72
N ILE A 81 11.82 22.67 -5.41
CA ILE A 81 11.12 23.80 -6.03
C ILE A 81 11.87 25.10 -5.72
N GLY A 82 12.08 25.91 -6.76
CA GLY A 82 12.79 27.19 -6.69
C GLY A 82 14.32 27.06 -6.68
N ARG A 83 14.87 25.84 -6.75
CA ARG A 83 16.31 25.62 -6.86
C ARG A 83 16.78 25.64 -8.31
N GLN A 84 18.02 26.06 -8.49
CA GLN A 84 18.69 26.08 -9.78
C GLN A 84 19.37 24.75 -10.08
N LEU A 85 19.18 24.23 -11.30
CA LEU A 85 19.90 23.06 -11.79
C LEU A 85 21.36 23.37 -12.13
N LEU A 86 22.27 22.48 -11.73
CA LEU A 86 23.69 22.51 -12.07
C LEU A 86 24.04 21.79 -13.38
N SER A 87 23.12 20.98 -13.88
CA SER A 87 23.22 20.10 -15.05
C SER A 87 22.00 20.25 -15.96
N GLU A 88 22.11 19.79 -17.19
CA GLU A 88 20.96 19.53 -18.05
C GLU A 88 20.32 18.18 -17.68
N VAL A 89 18.99 18.09 -17.79
CA VAL A 89 18.23 16.87 -17.48
C VAL A 89 17.17 16.67 -18.56
N ASP A 90 17.22 15.53 -19.25
CA ASP A 90 16.25 15.20 -20.31
C ASP A 90 14.88 14.83 -19.72
N GLU A 91 13.83 14.96 -20.53
CA GLU A 91 12.47 14.54 -20.15
C GLU A 91 12.46 13.07 -19.68
N ASP A 92 11.75 12.81 -18.59
CA ASP A 92 11.57 11.47 -17.98
C ASP A 92 12.81 10.93 -17.26
N ASP A 93 13.95 11.62 -17.34
CA ASP A 93 15.16 11.25 -16.62
C ASP A 93 15.10 11.67 -15.14
N PRO A 94 15.72 10.86 -14.24
CA PRO A 94 15.75 11.16 -12.82
C PRO A 94 16.61 12.38 -12.50
N ILE A 95 16.12 13.18 -11.54
CA ILE A 95 16.87 14.29 -10.95
C ILE A 95 17.63 13.77 -9.73
N PHE A 96 18.93 14.08 -9.65
CA PHE A 96 19.85 13.64 -8.61
C PHE A 96 20.17 14.78 -7.63
N VAL A 97 20.65 14.40 -6.44
CA VAL A 97 21.16 15.37 -5.45
C VAL A 97 22.32 16.19 -6.01
N SER A 98 23.15 15.60 -6.87
CA SER A 98 24.27 16.26 -7.54
C SER A 98 23.86 17.37 -8.51
N ASP A 99 22.59 17.44 -8.90
CA ASP A 99 22.08 18.47 -9.79
C ASP A 99 21.80 19.79 -9.07
N PHE A 100 22.05 19.87 -7.76
CA PHE A 100 21.84 21.06 -6.94
C PHE A 100 23.03 21.37 -6.05
N ASP A 101 23.20 22.65 -5.77
CA ASP A 101 24.11 23.09 -4.71
C ASP A 101 23.48 22.97 -3.32
N GLY A 102 24.30 22.61 -2.33
CA GLY A 102 23.94 22.56 -0.91
C GLY A 102 22.95 21.45 -0.49
N LEU A 103 22.67 20.46 -1.35
CA LEU A 103 21.77 19.34 -1.00
C LEU A 103 22.49 18.05 -0.58
N GLN A 104 23.81 18.06 -0.35
CA GLN A 104 24.58 16.83 -0.09
C GLN A 104 24.14 16.07 1.18
N HIS A 105 23.46 16.74 2.12
CA HIS A 105 22.92 16.13 3.35
C HIS A 105 21.52 15.51 3.19
N TYR A 106 20.83 15.77 2.08
CA TYR A 106 19.51 15.21 1.78
C TYR A 106 19.70 13.79 1.22
N THR A 107 20.09 12.90 2.12
CA THR A 107 20.05 11.44 1.89
C THR A 107 18.74 10.89 2.47
N HIS A 108 18.33 9.70 2.07
CA HIS A 108 16.97 9.12 2.13
C HIS A 108 16.16 9.17 3.45
N TYR A 109 16.64 9.81 4.52
CA TYR A 109 15.99 9.86 5.83
C TYR A 109 16.24 11.22 6.50
N MET A 110 15.19 12.04 6.66
CA MET A 110 15.28 13.23 7.50
C MET A 110 14.83 12.89 8.93
N PRO A 111 15.62 13.21 9.96
CA PRO A 111 15.08 13.24 11.32
C PRO A 111 14.04 14.36 11.42
N PHE A 112 12.90 14.06 12.06
CA PHE A 112 11.86 15.04 12.37
C PHE A 112 11.52 14.91 13.85
N ASP A 113 11.82 15.97 14.62
CA ASP A 113 11.64 16.01 16.07
C ASP A 113 10.40 16.79 16.52
N ASP A 114 9.62 17.36 15.59
CA ASP A 114 8.46 18.15 15.95
C ASP A 114 7.32 17.28 16.52
N PRO A 115 6.62 17.73 17.57
CA PRO A 115 5.43 17.05 18.08
C PRO A 115 4.29 17.13 17.05
N ILE A 116 3.49 16.07 16.95
CA ILE A 116 2.25 16.07 16.15
C ILE A 116 1.16 16.73 17.02
N PRO A 117 0.38 17.69 16.48
CA PRO A 117 -0.71 18.31 17.24
C PRO A 117 -1.69 17.28 17.81
N GLU A 118 -1.91 17.31 19.13
CA GLU A 118 -2.95 16.50 19.77
C GLU A 118 -4.33 17.16 19.58
N TYR A 119 -5.23 16.50 18.85
CA TYR A 119 -6.64 16.86 18.86
C TYR A 119 -7.34 16.11 19.99
N ILE A 120 -7.57 16.78 21.11
CA ILE A 120 -8.22 16.20 22.30
C ILE A 120 -9.74 16.13 22.05
N GLY A 121 -10.34 14.95 22.26
CA GLY A 121 -11.80 14.76 22.26
C GLY A 121 -12.42 14.21 20.97
N TYR A 122 -11.64 13.99 19.91
CA TYR A 122 -12.13 13.38 18.67
C TYR A 122 -12.04 11.84 18.76
N ILE A 123 -13.12 11.12 18.44
CA ILE A 123 -13.06 9.68 18.20
C ILE A 123 -12.68 9.50 16.72
N PRO A 124 -11.53 8.91 16.40
CA PRO A 124 -11.13 8.68 15.02
C PRO A 124 -12.17 7.84 14.30
N GLU A 125 -12.62 8.33 13.15
CA GLU A 125 -13.57 7.65 12.31
C GLU A 125 -13.29 7.93 10.84
N ILE A 126 -13.40 6.88 10.02
CA ILE A 126 -13.37 6.97 8.56
C ILE A 126 -14.55 6.19 7.98
N ASP A 127 -15.21 6.75 6.97
CA ASP A 127 -16.27 6.04 6.26
C ASP A 127 -15.69 5.26 5.07
N LEU A 128 -15.79 3.93 5.10
CA LEU A 128 -15.40 3.02 4.02
C LEU A 128 -16.62 2.38 3.32
N GLY A 129 -17.72 3.14 3.24
CA GLY A 129 -19.07 2.63 2.94
C GLY A 129 -19.81 2.16 4.20
N ARG A 130 -19.14 2.25 5.35
CA ARG A 130 -19.68 2.25 6.70
C ARG A 130 -18.66 2.91 7.63
N PRO A 131 -19.08 3.50 8.76
CA PRO A 131 -18.16 4.07 9.74
C PRO A 131 -17.20 3.04 10.35
N ILE A 132 -15.91 3.36 10.36
CA ILE A 132 -14.84 2.58 10.99
C ILE A 132 -14.18 3.42 12.07
N ASN A 133 -14.35 3.00 13.32
CA ASN A 133 -13.76 3.60 14.51
C ASN A 133 -13.22 2.53 15.47
N PHE A 134 -12.75 2.92 16.65
CA PHE A 134 -12.16 1.98 17.61
C PHE A 134 -13.13 0.93 18.19
N LYS A 135 -14.44 1.18 18.14
CA LYS A 135 -15.48 0.22 18.57
C LYS A 135 -16.06 -0.55 17.39
N SER A 136 -15.82 -0.12 16.16
CA SER A 136 -16.31 -0.83 14.98
C SER A 136 -15.58 -2.17 14.79
N PRO A 137 -16.26 -3.17 14.17
CA PRO A 137 -15.61 -4.37 13.67
C PRO A 137 -14.66 -4.02 12.53
N CYS A 138 -13.50 -4.68 12.51
CA CYS A 138 -12.47 -4.54 11.49
C CYS A 138 -13.07 -4.66 10.10
N TYR A 139 -12.65 -3.76 9.23
CA TYR A 139 -12.97 -3.77 7.82
C TYR A 139 -11.96 -4.66 7.08
N ILE A 140 -12.43 -5.75 6.47
CA ILE A 140 -11.59 -6.77 5.84
C ILE A 140 -11.59 -6.57 4.33
N ILE A 141 -10.43 -6.27 3.78
CA ILE A 141 -10.15 -6.07 2.36
C ILE A 141 -9.50 -7.33 1.80
N ALA A 142 -10.19 -7.97 0.86
CA ALA A 142 -9.64 -9.02 0.02
C ALA A 142 -8.90 -8.38 -1.16
N GLU A 143 -7.58 -8.31 -1.08
CA GLU A 143 -6.74 -7.81 -2.17
C GLU A 143 -6.67 -8.87 -3.28
N ILE A 144 -7.35 -8.59 -4.39
CA ILE A 144 -7.23 -9.38 -5.61
C ILE A 144 -5.94 -8.99 -6.34
N GLY A 145 -5.56 -7.71 -6.28
CA GLY A 145 -4.34 -7.22 -6.89
C GLY A 145 -4.27 -7.61 -8.36
N GLN A 146 -3.22 -8.33 -8.74
CA GLN A 146 -3.02 -8.87 -10.08
C GLN A 146 -3.13 -10.41 -10.16
N ASN A 147 -3.62 -11.08 -9.10
CA ASN A 147 -3.82 -12.54 -9.08
C ASN A 147 -4.89 -13.03 -10.09
N HIS A 148 -5.60 -12.10 -10.73
CA HIS A 148 -6.49 -12.38 -11.84
C HIS A 148 -5.76 -12.62 -13.18
N GLN A 149 -4.45 -12.32 -13.27
CA GLN A 149 -3.61 -12.58 -14.45
C GLN A 149 -4.14 -11.98 -15.77
N GLY A 150 -4.77 -10.79 -15.71
CA GLY A 150 -5.43 -10.18 -16.87
C GLY A 150 -6.76 -10.83 -17.29
N ASP A 151 -7.24 -11.86 -16.59
CA ASP A 151 -8.51 -12.56 -16.87
C ASP A 151 -9.67 -12.01 -16.02
N ILE A 152 -10.65 -11.39 -16.69
CA ILE A 152 -11.85 -10.85 -16.06
C ILE A 152 -12.73 -11.92 -15.39
N MET A 153 -12.77 -13.13 -15.94
CA MET A 153 -13.54 -14.25 -15.38
C MET A 153 -12.87 -14.76 -14.11
N MET A 154 -11.54 -14.80 -14.08
CA MET A 154 -10.79 -15.08 -12.86
C MET A 154 -11.03 -14.02 -11.78
N ALA A 155 -11.00 -12.74 -12.16
CA ALA A 155 -11.35 -11.64 -11.26
C ALA A 155 -12.77 -11.81 -10.66
N LYS A 156 -13.78 -12.12 -11.49
CA LYS A 156 -15.15 -12.38 -11.01
C LYS A 156 -15.24 -13.57 -10.05
N LYS A 157 -14.46 -14.64 -10.27
CA LYS A 157 -14.37 -15.79 -9.36
C LYS A 157 -13.78 -15.36 -8.01
N LEU A 158 -12.71 -14.59 -8.01
CA LEU A 158 -12.08 -14.05 -6.80
C LEU A 158 -13.02 -13.11 -6.03
N ILE A 159 -13.82 -12.29 -6.73
CA ILE A 159 -14.84 -11.43 -6.09
C ILE A 159 -15.88 -12.26 -5.34
N LYS A 160 -16.40 -13.32 -5.96
CA LYS A 160 -17.35 -14.25 -5.32
C LYS A 160 -16.73 -14.95 -4.12
N LEU A 161 -15.48 -15.40 -4.24
CA LEU A 161 -14.73 -16.01 -3.15
C LEU A 161 -14.64 -15.07 -1.95
N ALA A 162 -14.22 -13.82 -2.17
CA ALA A 162 -14.09 -12.82 -1.10
C ALA A 162 -15.39 -12.63 -0.33
N LYS A 163 -16.52 -12.46 -1.04
CA LYS A 163 -17.84 -12.35 -0.41
C LYS A 163 -18.23 -13.59 0.37
N LYS A 164 -18.01 -14.79 -0.19
CA LYS A 164 -18.30 -16.07 0.48
C LYS A 164 -17.51 -16.24 1.77
N CYS A 165 -16.27 -15.76 1.81
CA CYS A 165 -15.43 -15.80 3.00
C CYS A 165 -15.81 -14.74 4.06
N GLY A 166 -16.61 -13.75 3.70
CA GLY A 166 -17.07 -12.69 4.61
C GLY A 166 -16.23 -11.42 4.60
N ALA A 167 -15.50 -11.14 3.51
CA ALA A 167 -14.83 -9.85 3.33
C ALA A 167 -15.84 -8.71 3.16
N ASP A 168 -15.47 -7.51 3.61
CA ASP A 168 -16.25 -6.29 3.42
C ASP A 168 -16.02 -5.71 2.00
N CYS A 169 -14.80 -5.83 1.48
CA CYS A 169 -14.37 -5.21 0.22
C CYS A 169 -13.47 -6.11 -0.61
N VAL A 170 -13.58 -6.02 -1.93
CA VAL A 170 -12.56 -6.47 -2.87
C VAL A 170 -11.73 -5.28 -3.34
N LYS A 171 -10.43 -5.48 -3.53
CA LYS A 171 -9.52 -4.44 -4.01
C LYS A 171 -8.68 -4.90 -5.21
N PHE A 172 -8.53 -4.01 -6.18
CA PHE A 172 -7.71 -4.17 -7.39
C PHE A 172 -6.59 -3.11 -7.42
N GLN A 173 -5.80 -3.06 -8.51
CA GLN A 173 -4.73 -2.08 -8.69
C GLN A 173 -4.83 -1.43 -10.06
N LYS A 174 -5.08 -0.12 -10.13
CA LYS A 174 -5.12 0.62 -11.39
C LYS A 174 -3.81 1.39 -11.58
N SER A 175 -3.19 1.19 -12.74
CA SER A 175 -2.04 1.97 -13.17
C SER A 175 -2.25 2.53 -14.58
N CYS A 176 -1.77 3.74 -14.85
CA CYS A 176 -1.41 4.22 -16.17
C CYS A 176 0.10 4.04 -16.29
N ILE A 177 0.52 3.11 -17.15
CA ILE A 177 1.91 2.62 -17.15
C ILE A 177 2.92 3.73 -17.46
N ASN A 178 2.58 4.65 -18.37
CA ASN A 178 3.45 5.77 -18.76
C ASN A 178 3.50 6.89 -17.70
N GLU A 179 2.44 7.03 -16.89
CA GLU A 179 2.43 7.97 -15.77
C GLU A 179 3.20 7.42 -14.57
N LYS A 180 3.12 6.10 -14.33
CA LYS A 180 3.73 5.46 -13.17
C LYS A 180 5.23 5.24 -13.32
N PHE A 181 5.69 4.85 -14.50
CA PHE A 181 7.04 4.34 -14.73
C PHE A 181 7.76 5.18 -15.78
N THR A 182 9.02 5.52 -15.53
CA THR A 182 9.90 6.08 -16.57
C THR A 182 10.14 5.07 -17.69
N SER A 183 10.60 5.53 -18.85
CA SER A 183 11.05 4.70 -19.96
C SER A 183 12.11 3.69 -19.51
N LEU A 184 13.09 4.15 -18.74
CA LEU A 184 14.10 3.30 -18.11
C LEU A 184 13.46 2.18 -17.28
N ALA A 185 12.47 2.51 -16.44
CA ALA A 185 11.80 1.51 -15.60
C ALA A 185 10.94 0.52 -16.39
N ARG A 186 10.26 0.98 -17.45
CA ARG A 186 9.42 0.13 -18.31
C ARG A 186 10.26 -0.86 -19.11
N ASN A 187 11.42 -0.45 -19.60
CA ASN A 187 12.28 -1.26 -20.46
C ASN A 187 13.19 -2.24 -19.71
N ARG A 188 13.18 -2.24 -18.36
CA ARG A 188 13.94 -3.23 -17.56
C ARG A 188 13.51 -4.64 -17.93
N LEU A 189 14.47 -5.52 -18.16
CA LEU A 189 14.20 -6.94 -18.39
C LEU A 189 13.48 -7.55 -17.20
N TYR A 190 12.42 -8.31 -17.48
CA TYR A 190 11.62 -8.99 -16.48
C TYR A 190 11.31 -10.41 -16.96
N ASN A 191 12.26 -11.31 -16.78
CA ASN A 191 12.24 -12.67 -17.34
C ASN A 191 12.06 -13.77 -16.28
N SER A 192 11.49 -13.42 -15.12
CA SER A 192 11.20 -14.42 -14.08
C SER A 192 10.09 -15.40 -14.53
N LYS A 193 9.99 -16.56 -13.85
CA LYS A 193 8.88 -17.53 -14.06
C LYS A 193 7.47 -16.93 -13.92
N ASN A 194 7.36 -15.81 -13.21
CA ASN A 194 6.11 -15.10 -12.96
C ASN A 194 5.82 -14.00 -13.99
N SER A 195 6.70 -13.78 -14.96
CA SER A 195 6.56 -12.70 -15.93
C SER A 195 5.50 -13.00 -17.00
N PHE A 196 4.79 -11.97 -17.42
CA PHE A 196 3.81 -12.00 -18.51
C PHE A 196 4.28 -11.18 -19.74
N GLY A 197 5.55 -10.77 -19.76
CA GLY A 197 6.18 -10.03 -20.84
C GLY A 197 7.70 -10.15 -20.78
N THR A 198 8.42 -9.59 -21.75
CA THR A 198 9.89 -9.58 -21.76
C THR A 198 10.44 -8.47 -20.87
N THR A 199 9.75 -7.32 -20.85
CA THR A 199 10.07 -6.15 -20.03
C THR A 199 9.08 -6.00 -18.88
N TYR A 200 9.45 -5.20 -17.87
CA TYR A 200 8.53 -4.91 -16.76
C TYR A 200 7.29 -4.14 -17.24
N GLY A 201 7.46 -3.24 -18.21
CA GLY A 201 6.36 -2.51 -18.85
C GLY A 201 5.36 -3.46 -19.53
N GLU A 202 5.83 -4.40 -20.34
CA GLU A 202 4.97 -5.41 -20.98
C GLU A 202 4.23 -6.27 -19.97
N HIS A 203 4.93 -6.74 -18.94
CA HIS A 203 4.33 -7.51 -17.85
C HIS A 203 3.20 -6.72 -17.15
N LYS A 204 3.43 -5.43 -16.86
CA LYS A 204 2.41 -4.58 -16.24
C LYS A 204 1.24 -4.29 -17.19
N HIS A 205 1.51 -4.07 -18.47
CA HIS A 205 0.48 -3.83 -19.48
C HIS A 205 -0.44 -5.05 -19.66
N PHE A 206 0.12 -6.26 -19.72
CA PHE A 206 -0.64 -7.51 -19.81
C PHE A 206 -1.63 -7.68 -18.64
N LEU A 207 -1.24 -7.26 -17.45
CA LEU A 207 -2.04 -7.41 -16.23
C LEU A 207 -3.01 -6.25 -15.98
N GLU A 208 -2.95 -5.17 -16.76
CA GLU A 208 -3.75 -3.98 -16.52
C GLU A 208 -5.11 -4.10 -17.22
N PHE A 209 -6.19 -4.06 -16.43
CA PHE A 209 -7.53 -4.00 -17.00
C PHE A 209 -7.83 -2.62 -17.61
N THR A 210 -8.64 -2.62 -18.67
CA THR A 210 -9.19 -1.39 -19.23
C THR A 210 -10.21 -0.75 -18.29
N GLU A 211 -10.47 0.54 -18.48
CA GLU A 211 -11.47 1.26 -17.69
C GLU A 211 -12.87 0.64 -17.77
N GLU A 212 -13.26 0.12 -18.95
CA GLU A 212 -14.54 -0.57 -19.13
C GLU A 212 -14.59 -1.89 -18.35
N GLN A 213 -13.49 -2.65 -18.32
CA GLN A 213 -13.39 -3.84 -17.49
C GLN A 213 -13.47 -3.50 -16.00
N TYR A 214 -12.87 -2.41 -15.55
CA TYR A 214 -13.02 -1.90 -14.18
C TYR A 214 -14.47 -1.53 -13.85
N LYS A 215 -15.16 -0.82 -14.75
CA LYS A 215 -16.59 -0.49 -14.60
C LYS A 215 -17.45 -1.76 -14.54
N GLU A 216 -17.13 -2.76 -15.35
CA GLU A 216 -17.79 -4.07 -15.34
C GLU A 216 -17.58 -4.81 -14.01
N LEU A 217 -16.33 -4.93 -13.55
CA LEU A 217 -15.99 -5.60 -12.30
C LEU A 217 -16.64 -4.91 -11.09
N ARG A 218 -16.66 -3.58 -11.07
CA ARG A 218 -17.38 -2.82 -10.04
C ARG A 218 -18.87 -3.12 -10.08
N ARG A 219 -19.51 -3.08 -11.25
CA ARG A 219 -20.94 -3.38 -11.39
C ARG A 219 -21.24 -4.81 -10.91
N TYR A 220 -20.38 -5.76 -11.27
CA TYR A 220 -20.49 -7.14 -10.84
C TYR A 220 -20.39 -7.27 -9.31
N ALA A 221 -19.33 -6.71 -8.70
CA ALA A 221 -19.11 -6.74 -7.26
C ALA A 221 -20.28 -6.11 -6.48
N VAL A 222 -20.70 -4.91 -6.85
CA VAL A 222 -21.69 -4.15 -6.09
C VAL A 222 -23.11 -4.64 -6.36
N LYS A 223 -23.51 -4.83 -7.62
CA LYS A 223 -24.91 -5.13 -7.99
C LYS A 223 -25.25 -6.60 -8.03
N LYS A 224 -24.28 -7.49 -8.32
CA LYS A 224 -24.53 -8.93 -8.42
C LYS A 224 -24.05 -9.72 -7.21
N VAL A 225 -22.90 -9.35 -6.63
CA VAL A 225 -22.31 -10.07 -5.49
C VAL A 225 -22.66 -9.42 -4.15
N GLY A 226 -22.86 -8.10 -4.12
CA GLY A 226 -23.16 -7.36 -2.88
C GLY A 226 -21.94 -7.21 -1.98
N ILE A 227 -20.78 -6.84 -2.55
CA ILE A 227 -19.53 -6.53 -1.83
C ILE A 227 -19.00 -5.17 -2.27
N HIS A 228 -18.35 -4.43 -1.37
CA HIS A 228 -17.70 -3.17 -1.74
C HIS A 228 -16.55 -3.43 -2.73
N PHE A 229 -16.29 -2.44 -3.58
CA PHE A 229 -15.27 -2.48 -4.62
C PHE A 229 -14.40 -1.24 -4.51
N THR A 230 -13.09 -1.42 -4.54
CA THR A 230 -12.11 -0.33 -4.61
C THR A 230 -10.89 -0.75 -5.42
N ALA A 231 -9.95 0.18 -5.63
CA ALA A 231 -8.65 -0.09 -6.18
C ALA A 231 -7.57 0.79 -5.55
N SER A 232 -6.32 0.34 -5.63
CA SER A 232 -5.15 1.16 -5.38
C SER A 232 -4.90 2.08 -6.57
N ALA A 233 -4.80 3.38 -6.32
CA ALA A 233 -4.32 4.36 -7.29
C ALA A 233 -2.80 4.34 -7.30
N MET A 234 -2.21 4.03 -8.47
CA MET A 234 -0.78 3.85 -8.60
C MET A 234 -0.05 5.04 -9.27
N ASP A 235 -0.83 6.05 -9.68
CA ASP A 235 -0.43 7.28 -10.35
C ASP A 235 -1.61 8.28 -10.35
N PRO A 236 -1.38 9.56 -10.70
CA PRO A 236 -2.42 10.60 -10.69
C PRO A 236 -3.58 10.37 -11.67
N TYR A 237 -3.35 9.73 -12.82
CA TYR A 237 -4.42 9.45 -13.80
C TYR A 237 -5.35 8.37 -13.24
N SER A 238 -4.77 7.28 -12.74
CA SER A 238 -5.50 6.18 -12.13
C SER A 238 -6.30 6.63 -10.91
N PHE A 239 -5.80 7.60 -10.15
CA PHE A 239 -6.54 8.21 -9.05
C PHE A 239 -7.86 8.83 -9.52
N ASP A 240 -7.83 9.71 -10.53
CA ASP A 240 -9.04 10.37 -11.05
C ASP A 240 -10.05 9.35 -11.57
N PHE A 241 -9.56 8.35 -12.30
CA PHE A 241 -10.40 7.26 -12.77
C PHE A 241 -11.08 6.52 -11.61
N ILE A 242 -10.34 6.14 -10.57
CA ILE A 242 -10.91 5.43 -9.41
C ILE A 242 -11.94 6.32 -8.68
N VAL A 243 -11.67 7.61 -8.50
CA VAL A 243 -12.64 8.55 -7.91
C VAL A 243 -13.91 8.62 -8.77
N SER A 244 -13.79 8.66 -10.09
CA SER A 244 -14.93 8.66 -11.01
C SER A 244 -15.82 7.41 -10.87
N LEU A 245 -15.24 6.28 -10.42
CA LEU A 245 -16.00 5.06 -10.14
C LEU A 245 -16.88 5.20 -8.89
N LYS A 246 -16.76 6.25 -8.07
CA LYS A 246 -17.50 6.41 -6.80
C LYS A 246 -17.35 5.18 -5.92
N VAL A 247 -16.09 4.81 -5.66
CA VAL A 247 -15.70 3.78 -4.69
C VAL A 247 -15.79 4.36 -3.27
N PRO A 248 -15.99 3.53 -2.23
CA PRO A 248 -16.12 4.03 -0.86
C PRO A 248 -14.84 4.70 -0.32
N PHE A 249 -13.68 4.31 -0.84
CA PHE A 249 -12.39 4.88 -0.50
C PHE A 249 -11.41 4.59 -1.62
N VAL A 250 -10.33 5.35 -1.70
CA VAL A 250 -9.18 5.06 -2.59
C VAL A 250 -8.03 4.51 -1.76
N LYS A 251 -7.39 3.45 -2.23
CA LYS A 251 -6.18 2.93 -1.61
C LYS A 251 -4.94 3.61 -2.21
N ILE A 252 -4.01 4.01 -1.35
CA ILE A 252 -2.64 4.38 -1.74
C ILE A 252 -1.70 3.27 -1.25
N GLY A 253 -1.01 2.62 -2.19
CA GLY A 253 -0.08 1.53 -1.88
C GLY A 253 1.25 2.05 -1.31
N SER A 254 2.01 1.18 -0.64
CA SER A 254 3.31 1.51 -0.04
C SER A 254 4.35 2.08 -1.02
N GLY A 255 4.31 1.67 -2.30
CA GLY A 255 5.18 2.26 -3.32
C GLY A 255 4.86 3.73 -3.59
N GLU A 256 3.64 4.16 -3.31
CA GLU A 256 3.11 5.46 -3.71
C GLU A 256 2.99 6.41 -2.52
N SER A 257 3.19 5.93 -1.29
CA SER A 257 3.21 6.77 -0.09
C SER A 257 4.41 7.73 -0.02
N GLY A 258 5.44 7.54 -0.85
CA GLY A 258 6.50 8.53 -1.09
C GLY A 258 6.23 9.52 -2.21
N ASN A 259 5.08 9.41 -2.90
CA ASN A 259 4.71 10.33 -3.97
C ASN A 259 3.87 11.48 -3.41
N VAL A 260 4.56 12.51 -2.90
CA VAL A 260 3.89 13.68 -2.27
C VAL A 260 2.96 14.42 -3.22
N MET A 261 3.25 14.46 -4.53
CA MET A 261 2.34 15.05 -5.52
C MET A 261 1.01 14.28 -5.61
N LEU A 262 1.07 12.95 -5.66
CA LEU A 262 -0.12 12.10 -5.66
C LEU A 262 -0.87 12.20 -4.32
N LEU A 263 -0.16 12.21 -3.19
CA LEU A 263 -0.76 12.35 -1.87
C LEU A 263 -1.49 13.69 -1.73
N GLU A 264 -0.88 14.79 -2.15
CA GLU A 264 -1.49 16.11 -2.09
C GLU A 264 -2.72 16.20 -3.01
N LYS A 265 -2.64 15.67 -4.23
CA LYS A 265 -3.79 15.54 -5.14
C LYS A 265 -4.92 14.75 -4.49
N ALA A 266 -4.60 13.60 -3.89
CA ALA A 266 -5.57 12.74 -3.25
C ALA A 266 -6.22 13.39 -2.03
N ALA A 267 -5.44 14.12 -1.24
CA ALA A 267 -5.93 14.86 -0.08
C ALA A 267 -6.86 16.01 -0.47
N LYS A 268 -6.54 16.77 -1.52
CA LYS A 268 -7.42 17.85 -2.03
C LYS A 268 -8.77 17.36 -2.55
N ALA A 269 -8.85 16.10 -2.98
CA ALA A 269 -10.11 15.50 -3.44
C ALA A 269 -11.09 15.21 -2.28
N CYS A 270 -10.63 15.23 -1.02
CA CYS A 270 -11.44 15.00 0.17
C CYS A 270 -12.27 13.70 0.15
N VAL A 271 -11.75 12.67 -0.53
CA VAL A 271 -12.33 11.32 -0.52
C VAL A 271 -11.66 10.47 0.57
N PRO A 272 -12.34 9.45 1.12
CA PRO A 272 -11.71 8.57 2.10
C PRO A 272 -10.47 7.87 1.53
N LEU A 273 -9.35 7.93 2.25
CA LEU A 273 -8.08 7.32 1.84
C LEU A 273 -7.64 6.21 2.80
N VAL A 274 -7.12 5.11 2.25
CA VAL A 274 -6.43 4.07 3.03
C VAL A 274 -5.01 3.95 2.52
N ILE A 275 -4.02 4.26 3.34
CA ILE A 275 -2.63 4.45 2.91
C ILE A 275 -1.74 3.41 3.59
N SER A 276 -1.05 2.56 2.82
CA SER A 276 -0.05 1.64 3.40
C SER A 276 1.31 2.30 3.55
N THR A 277 2.05 1.89 4.58
CA THR A 277 3.32 2.52 4.97
C THR A 277 4.54 1.62 4.82
N GLY A 278 4.47 0.58 3.99
CA GLY A 278 5.63 -0.27 3.68
C GLY A 278 6.74 0.52 3.00
N MET A 279 7.98 0.10 3.21
CA MET A 279 9.20 0.75 2.70
C MET A 279 9.47 2.17 3.23
N GLN A 280 8.62 2.68 4.12
CA GLN A 280 8.72 4.01 4.71
C GLN A 280 9.23 3.93 6.15
N THR A 281 10.08 4.87 6.55
CA THR A 281 10.43 5.07 7.96
C THR A 281 9.31 5.80 8.70
N LEU A 282 9.39 5.88 10.03
CA LEU A 282 8.44 6.66 10.82
C LEU A 282 8.45 8.15 10.42
N ALA A 283 9.61 8.70 10.05
CA ALA A 283 9.72 10.07 9.55
C ALA A 283 8.98 10.26 8.22
N ASP A 284 9.16 9.34 7.27
CA ASP A 284 8.45 9.33 5.98
C ASP A 284 6.92 9.20 6.17
N ILE A 285 6.50 8.38 7.13
CA ILE A 285 5.09 8.23 7.51
C ILE A 285 4.53 9.54 8.08
N ARG A 286 5.33 10.29 8.85
CA ARG A 286 4.94 11.60 9.37
C ARG A 286 4.74 12.61 8.24
N ILE A 287 5.63 12.65 7.24
CA ILE A 287 5.46 13.49 6.04
C ILE A 287 4.17 13.11 5.30
N THR A 288 3.91 11.81 5.14
CA THR A 288 2.67 11.30 4.53
C THR A 288 1.43 11.77 5.31
N PHE A 289 1.44 11.61 6.63
CA PHE A 289 0.36 12.04 7.52
C PHE A 289 0.11 13.55 7.42
N GLU A 290 1.16 14.37 7.49
CA GLU A 290 1.05 15.82 7.42
C GLU A 290 0.54 16.29 6.05
N THR A 291 1.00 15.67 4.97
CA THR A 291 0.55 16.00 3.61
C THR A 291 -0.96 15.85 3.48
N VAL A 292 -1.54 14.80 4.06
CA VAL A 292 -2.98 14.53 3.97
C VAL A 292 -3.79 15.29 5.03
N SER A 293 -3.33 15.30 6.28
CA SER A 293 -4.06 15.91 7.41
C SER A 293 -4.21 17.42 7.32
N ARG A 294 -3.36 18.11 6.53
CA ARG A 294 -3.54 19.53 6.19
C ARG A 294 -4.85 19.83 5.46
N TYR A 295 -5.43 18.83 4.78
CA TYR A 295 -6.66 18.98 4.01
C TYR A 295 -7.86 18.34 4.69
N HIS A 296 -7.71 17.14 5.26
CA HIS A 296 -8.78 16.46 5.99
C HIS A 296 -8.27 15.29 6.84
N ASN A 297 -9.12 14.81 7.76
CA ASN A 297 -8.84 13.65 8.62
C ASN A 297 -9.53 12.35 8.17
N HIS A 298 -10.17 12.33 6.99
CA HIS A 298 -10.80 11.15 6.41
C HIS A 298 -9.80 10.16 5.78
N PHE A 299 -8.80 9.73 6.55
CA PHE A 299 -7.83 8.73 6.09
C PHE A 299 -7.40 7.77 7.20
N ALA A 300 -6.88 6.61 6.77
CA ALA A 300 -6.33 5.58 7.64
C ALA A 300 -4.92 5.18 7.19
N LEU A 301 -4.07 4.80 8.15
CA LEU A 301 -2.72 4.31 7.90
C LEU A 301 -2.65 2.81 8.19
N LEU A 302 -2.11 2.02 7.25
CA LEU A 302 -1.89 0.60 7.45
C LEU A 302 -0.41 0.32 7.66
N HIS A 303 -0.07 -0.26 8.82
CA HIS A 303 1.24 -0.90 8.98
C HIS A 303 1.42 -1.98 7.92
N CYS A 304 2.59 -2.00 7.31
CA CYS A 304 2.90 -2.84 6.18
C CYS A 304 4.41 -3.07 6.12
N VAL A 305 4.78 -4.28 5.70
CA VAL A 305 6.12 -4.65 5.23
C VAL A 305 5.96 -5.14 3.80
N SER A 306 6.59 -4.46 2.84
CA SER A 306 6.46 -4.74 1.41
C SER A 306 7.42 -5.83 0.94
N ALA A 307 7.32 -7.00 1.55
CA ALA A 307 8.04 -8.22 1.20
C ALA A 307 7.04 -9.35 0.91
N TYR A 308 7.25 -10.11 -0.17
CA TYR A 308 6.24 -11.02 -0.74
C TYR A 308 6.83 -12.45 -0.92
N PRO A 309 6.91 -13.29 0.13
CA PRO A 309 6.30 -13.11 1.45
C PRO A 309 7.17 -12.34 2.46
N THR A 310 6.52 -11.77 3.48
CA THR A 310 7.18 -11.12 4.62
C THR A 310 7.67 -12.17 5.61
N PRO A 311 8.97 -12.19 5.95
CA PRO A 311 9.50 -13.02 7.04
C PRO A 311 8.89 -12.61 8.38
N PRO A 312 8.48 -13.56 9.25
CA PRO A 312 7.89 -13.23 10.54
C PRO A 312 8.72 -12.26 11.38
N GLU A 313 10.03 -12.47 11.47
CA GLU A 313 10.99 -11.65 12.22
C GLU A 313 11.08 -10.19 11.74
N GLU A 314 10.63 -9.91 10.51
CA GLU A 314 10.59 -8.57 9.93
C GLU A 314 9.20 -7.94 9.96
N ALA A 315 8.15 -8.68 10.35
CA ALA A 315 6.76 -8.21 10.31
C ALA A 315 6.47 -7.03 11.27
N ASN A 316 7.17 -6.96 12.41
CA ASN A 316 7.18 -5.84 13.35
C ASN A 316 5.77 -5.36 13.78
N LEU A 317 4.90 -6.28 14.22
CA LEU A 317 3.50 -5.98 14.54
C LEU A 317 3.31 -4.93 15.66
N ASN A 318 4.28 -4.75 16.56
CA ASN A 318 4.25 -3.69 17.56
C ASN A 318 4.23 -2.29 16.93
N MET A 319 4.58 -2.15 15.65
CA MET A 319 4.44 -0.90 14.92
C MET A 319 2.99 -0.40 14.90
N ILE A 320 1.99 -1.28 14.98
CA ILE A 320 0.57 -0.91 15.10
C ILE A 320 0.35 -0.07 16.37
N LYS A 321 0.95 -0.47 17.50
CA LYS A 321 0.88 0.29 18.76
C LYS A 321 1.63 1.61 18.65
N THR A 322 2.81 1.61 18.04
CA THR A 322 3.58 2.84 17.78
C THR A 322 2.76 3.82 16.96
N LEU A 323 2.23 3.41 15.80
CA LEU A 323 1.43 4.28 14.93
C LEU A 323 0.18 4.80 15.63
N ARG A 324 -0.49 3.99 16.47
CA ARG A 324 -1.64 4.46 17.25
C ARG A 324 -1.25 5.51 18.29
N LYS A 325 -0.07 5.39 18.90
CA LYS A 325 0.45 6.38 19.84
C LYS A 325 0.88 7.66 19.12
N THR A 326 1.54 7.52 17.97
CA THR A 326 2.06 8.65 17.18
C THR A 326 0.94 9.41 16.48
N PHE A 327 -0.09 8.72 15.98
CA PHE A 327 -1.22 9.29 15.26
C PHE A 327 -2.53 8.93 15.98
N PRO A 328 -2.77 9.47 17.19
CA PRO A 328 -3.91 9.08 18.03
C PRO A 328 -5.26 9.38 17.38
N ASN A 329 -5.29 10.32 16.44
CA ASN A 329 -6.49 10.75 15.73
C ASN A 329 -6.74 10.02 14.40
N THR A 330 -6.00 8.95 14.12
CA THR A 330 -6.05 8.24 12.84
C THR A 330 -6.36 6.77 13.05
N ILE A 331 -7.20 6.22 12.17
CA ILE A 331 -7.46 4.79 12.14
C ILE A 331 -6.23 4.06 11.65
N ILE A 332 -5.72 3.15 12.49
CA ILE A 332 -4.58 2.29 12.17
C ILE A 332 -5.08 0.90 11.78
N GLY A 333 -4.51 0.34 10.73
CA GLY A 333 -4.75 -1.04 10.33
C GLY A 333 -3.47 -1.78 9.94
N TYR A 334 -3.62 -2.92 9.26
CA TYR A 334 -2.55 -3.80 8.87
C TYR A 334 -2.76 -4.34 7.45
N SER A 335 -1.71 -4.24 6.62
CA SER A 335 -1.63 -4.81 5.28
C SER A 335 -0.56 -5.89 5.28
N GLY A 336 -0.99 -7.15 5.26
CA GLY A 336 -0.11 -8.30 5.44
C GLY A 336 0.34 -8.94 4.13
N HIS A 337 1.61 -9.34 4.09
CA HIS A 337 2.20 -10.13 3.00
C HIS A 337 2.95 -11.37 3.53
N GLU A 338 2.77 -11.72 4.81
CA GLU A 338 3.28 -12.96 5.39
C GLU A 338 2.60 -14.22 4.81
N VAL A 339 3.17 -15.40 5.07
CA VAL A 339 2.49 -16.68 4.82
C VAL A 339 1.55 -17.03 5.97
N GLY A 340 0.34 -17.47 5.65
CA GLY A 340 -0.66 -17.85 6.65
C GLY A 340 -1.39 -16.62 7.22
N SER A 341 -2.19 -16.85 8.26
CA SER A 341 -3.15 -15.87 8.78
C SER A 341 -2.96 -15.49 10.25
N SER A 342 -2.03 -16.13 10.97
CA SER A 342 -1.86 -15.94 12.42
C SER A 342 -1.38 -14.53 12.79
N LEU A 343 -0.39 -14.00 12.06
CA LEU A 343 0.12 -12.64 12.25
C LEU A 343 -0.97 -11.61 11.96
N THR A 344 -1.69 -11.78 10.85
CA THR A 344 -2.85 -10.93 10.52
C THR A 344 -3.91 -10.95 11.62
N ALA A 345 -4.26 -12.12 12.18
CA ALA A 345 -5.21 -12.20 13.29
C ALA A 345 -4.67 -11.50 14.56
N ALA A 346 -3.39 -11.69 14.89
CA ALA A 346 -2.73 -11.02 16.00
C ALA A 346 -2.73 -9.48 15.85
N SER A 347 -2.61 -8.97 14.61
CA SER A 347 -2.66 -7.52 14.34
C SER A 347 -3.97 -6.87 14.81
N VAL A 348 -5.09 -7.59 14.74
CA VAL A 348 -6.40 -7.13 15.24
C VAL A 348 -6.39 -7.01 16.77
N ALA A 349 -5.82 -8.00 17.46
CA ALA A 349 -5.67 -7.95 18.91
C ALA A 349 -4.75 -6.81 19.38
N LEU A 350 -3.78 -6.42 18.55
CA LEU A 350 -2.92 -5.25 18.76
C LEU A 350 -3.60 -3.92 18.39
N GLY A 351 -4.82 -3.98 17.86
CA GLY A 351 -5.68 -2.82 17.67
C GLY A 351 -5.79 -2.31 16.23
N ALA A 352 -5.39 -3.09 15.23
CA ALA A 352 -5.69 -2.80 13.82
C ALA A 352 -7.21 -2.82 13.57
N LYS A 353 -7.72 -1.88 12.77
CA LYS A 353 -9.16 -1.74 12.42
C LYS A 353 -9.48 -1.91 10.94
N ILE A 354 -8.45 -2.00 10.12
CA ILE A 354 -8.56 -2.33 8.70
C ILE A 354 -7.54 -3.42 8.44
N ILE A 355 -7.97 -4.52 7.82
CA ILE A 355 -7.13 -5.66 7.49
C ILE A 355 -7.13 -5.84 5.99
N GLU A 356 -5.94 -5.88 5.38
CA GLU A 356 -5.75 -6.14 3.96
C GLU A 356 -4.87 -7.38 3.76
N ARG A 357 -5.37 -8.33 2.97
CA ARG A 357 -4.67 -9.56 2.61
C ARG A 357 -4.92 -9.95 1.18
N HIS A 358 -3.87 -10.37 0.48
CA HIS A 358 -4.01 -10.95 -0.86
C HIS A 358 -4.78 -12.27 -0.79
N ILE A 359 -5.66 -12.49 -1.78
CA ILE A 359 -6.41 -13.73 -1.94
C ILE A 359 -6.12 -14.39 -3.28
N THR A 360 -6.22 -15.72 -3.33
CA THR A 360 -6.04 -16.50 -4.54
C THR A 360 -7.01 -17.68 -4.62
N LEU A 361 -7.22 -18.21 -5.82
CA LEU A 361 -7.87 -19.51 -6.01
C LEU A 361 -6.91 -20.67 -5.70
N ASP A 362 -5.64 -20.52 -6.10
CA ASP A 362 -4.56 -21.47 -5.87
C ASP A 362 -3.22 -20.71 -5.73
N ARG A 363 -2.39 -21.11 -4.77
CA ARG A 363 -1.10 -20.47 -4.46
C ARG A 363 0.02 -20.89 -5.43
N ASN A 364 -0.19 -21.94 -6.22
CA ASN A 364 0.77 -22.43 -7.22
C ASN A 364 0.63 -21.76 -8.59
N MET A 365 -0.38 -20.91 -8.77
CA MET A 365 -0.62 -20.18 -10.01
C MET A 365 0.50 -19.17 -10.31
N LYS A 366 0.70 -18.89 -11.60
CA LYS A 366 1.72 -17.95 -12.09
C LYS A 366 1.45 -16.52 -11.60
N GLY A 367 2.44 -15.89 -10.99
CA GLY A 367 2.35 -14.52 -10.50
C GLY A 367 3.09 -14.35 -9.17
N SER A 368 3.65 -13.16 -8.91
CA SER A 368 4.50 -12.93 -7.73
C SER A 368 3.76 -13.05 -6.41
N ASP A 369 2.47 -12.70 -6.40
CA ASP A 369 1.74 -12.49 -5.15
C ASP A 369 0.96 -13.74 -4.70
N HIS A 370 0.81 -14.75 -5.57
CA HIS A 370 0.09 -15.98 -5.25
C HIS A 370 0.69 -16.70 -4.04
N ILE A 371 2.02 -16.66 -3.86
CA ILE A 371 2.69 -17.38 -2.77
C ILE A 371 2.35 -16.83 -1.39
N CYS A 372 2.20 -15.51 -1.24
CA CYS A 372 1.77 -14.88 0.02
C CYS A 372 0.25 -14.76 0.12
N SER A 373 -0.50 -15.04 -0.95
CA SER A 373 -1.96 -14.96 -0.95
C SER A 373 -2.60 -16.08 -0.12
N LEU A 374 -3.75 -15.78 0.46
CA LEU A 374 -4.58 -16.76 1.17
C LEU A 374 -5.53 -17.44 0.20
N ASP A 375 -5.53 -18.78 0.23
CA ASP A 375 -6.51 -19.59 -0.49
C ASP A 375 -7.91 -19.48 0.18
N PRO A 376 -8.99 -20.02 -0.43
CA PRO A 376 -10.34 -19.88 0.12
C PRO A 376 -10.48 -20.42 1.56
N SER A 377 -9.77 -21.49 1.90
CA SER A 377 -9.84 -22.10 3.23
C SER A 377 -9.13 -21.23 4.28
N GLN A 378 -7.95 -20.72 3.92
CA GLN A 378 -7.15 -19.85 4.78
C GLN A 378 -7.83 -18.50 5.00
N PHE A 379 -8.41 -17.91 3.95
CA PHE A 379 -9.10 -16.63 4.06
C PHE A 379 -10.40 -16.74 4.88
N SER A 380 -11.18 -17.81 4.67
CA SER A 380 -12.35 -18.10 5.52
C SER A 380 -11.97 -18.32 6.98
N LYS A 381 -10.81 -18.96 7.26
CA LYS A 381 -10.29 -19.10 8.61
C LYS A 381 -9.94 -17.74 9.20
N LEU A 382 -9.20 -16.91 8.48
CA LEU A 382 -8.82 -15.57 8.93
C LEU A 382 -10.04 -14.73 9.32
N VAL A 383 -11.06 -14.65 8.45
CA VAL A 383 -12.27 -13.87 8.74
C VAL A 383 -12.96 -14.37 10.02
N ARG A 384 -13.08 -15.68 10.20
CA ARG A 384 -13.65 -16.26 11.43
C ARG A 384 -12.82 -15.93 12.67
N ASP A 385 -11.50 -16.07 12.58
CA ASP A 385 -10.59 -15.79 13.70
C ASP A 385 -10.67 -14.30 14.10
N ILE A 386 -10.72 -13.37 13.13
CA ILE A 386 -10.88 -11.93 13.39
C ILE A 386 -12.18 -11.66 14.13
N ARG A 387 -13.32 -12.18 13.63
CA ARG A 387 -14.62 -11.97 14.27
C ARG A 387 -14.69 -12.60 15.66
N TYR A 388 -13.99 -13.73 15.88
CA TYR A 388 -13.86 -14.34 17.19
C TYR A 388 -13.05 -13.44 18.15
N ILE A 389 -11.91 -12.91 17.73
CA ILE A 389 -11.09 -11.99 18.54
C ILE A 389 -11.90 -10.75 18.92
N GLU A 390 -12.62 -10.14 17.97
CA GLU A 390 -13.41 -8.94 18.20
C GLU A 390 -14.50 -9.14 19.27
N ARG A 391 -15.23 -10.27 19.23
CA ARG A 391 -16.23 -10.61 20.26
C ARG A 391 -15.60 -10.73 21.65
N ASN A 392 -14.42 -11.33 21.75
CA ASN A 392 -13.74 -11.54 23.02
C ASN A 392 -12.99 -10.29 23.53
N LEU A 393 -12.79 -9.29 22.68
CA LEU A 393 -12.27 -7.96 23.05
C LEU A 393 -13.39 -6.92 23.28
N ALA A 394 -14.66 -7.34 23.31
CA ALA A 394 -15.84 -6.47 23.42
C ALA A 394 -15.90 -5.36 22.35
N ILE A 395 -15.43 -5.67 21.13
CA ILE A 395 -15.59 -4.84 19.93
C ILE A 395 -16.92 -5.15 19.23
N LEU A 396 -17.41 -6.39 19.37
CA LEU A 396 -18.63 -6.92 18.75
C LEU A 396 -19.68 -7.31 19.78
#